data_AF-A0A0W0WLS9-F1
#
_entry.id   AF-A0A0W0WLS9-F1
#
_cell.length_a   1.000
_cell.length_b   1.000
_cell.length_c   1.000
_cell.angle_alpha   90.00
_cell.angle_beta   90.00
_cell.angle_gamma   90.00
#
_symmetry.space_group_name_H-M   'P 1'
#
loop_
_entity.id
_entity.type
_entity.pdbx_description
1 polymer ?
#
loop_
_entity_poly.entity_id
_entity_poly.type
_entity_poly.pdbx_seq_one_letter_code
_entity_poly.pdbx_strand_id
1 'polypeptide(L)'
;MPFPILLSVNDWRSKTKSHPDKEVEQLLGSVYDAKTIYTRLDRLIDLLAYIEAKPHSQIYTDLSSSILSVLGHMLNEKHEDKIREKIAARERLKDLDPYYMPWARPDITDSNNDPLAFYETIQFKTKNEQMVEFSKFKKRLKGSKTLLELGGRDSDSANLFWAYRQEKDVEEKSYNEEELEQFRAIPHQGKLVKLITSGSKDNRRLSFEYLNTNKLSVKAFDTMTYTPKDYSKRGIYTIHINGSIFVGQSVAPQRTRTWFIFDPYAILHPSYADSYSNNRLFMAGQIEVFADGEVSMLDSGSGHYVPDYEQTQQAITFLREELSIVNNHTRVSYFRPVGGKRVFDDSDANYNELKAIIKDYVVMNDLDPRLVTGEYLQNNAPNLHTYFIMQNKINSELAQWKKEKQGFYSLRLEQAVEKFSKFARYQEPSKTIGLLLEIQQAIDDWREKSKGSTFNAKRLQAVDNLENRVQKQILYYQSKLLLNNLKPIPAAYKKIIKDFLNGVTDLSKTIENIEGIPLSQDQNKSHFFSRSIPEKDNSTISPILELLCASKNASTEKLKQINHEFLDFRAPGHQLDYG
;
A
#
# COMPACT_ATOMS: atom_id res chain seq x y z
N MET A 1 15.20 5.27 -9.78
CA MET A 1 15.44 6.63 -10.32
C MET A 1 16.28 7.39 -9.30
N PRO A 2 17.20 8.26 -9.73
CA PRO A 2 17.92 9.13 -8.79
C PRO A 2 16.93 10.07 -8.10
N PHE A 3 17.15 10.35 -6.82
CA PHE A 3 16.37 11.36 -6.11
C PHE A 3 16.66 12.75 -6.66
N PRO A 4 15.70 13.68 -6.61
CA PRO A 4 15.95 15.07 -6.97
C PRO A 4 16.99 15.66 -6.02
N ILE A 5 17.78 16.58 -6.56
CA ILE A 5 18.79 17.32 -5.81
C ILE A 5 18.51 18.80 -6.05
N LEU A 6 18.18 19.51 -4.97
CA LEU A 6 18.12 20.97 -5.01
C LEU A 6 19.54 21.52 -5.10
N LEU A 7 19.74 22.48 -6.00
CA LEU A 7 21.04 23.10 -6.24
C LEU A 7 21.51 23.94 -5.04
N SER A 8 22.80 23.88 -4.73
CA SER A 8 23.38 24.68 -3.64
C SER A 8 23.46 26.16 -3.99
N VAL A 9 23.63 27.03 -2.99
CA VAL A 9 23.83 28.48 -3.21
C VAL A 9 25.04 28.74 -4.10
N ASN A 10 26.12 27.97 -3.96
CA ASN A 10 27.30 28.10 -4.81
C ASN A 10 27.06 27.59 -6.25
N ASP A 11 26.25 26.54 -6.43
CA ASP A 11 25.86 26.10 -7.77
C ASP A 11 25.04 27.19 -8.47
N TRP A 12 24.13 27.86 -7.74
CA TRP A 12 23.37 28.99 -8.25
C TRP A 12 24.28 30.13 -8.71
N ARG A 13 25.15 30.62 -7.81
CA ARG A 13 26.14 31.68 -8.14
C ARG A 13 26.97 31.34 -9.36
N SER A 14 27.35 30.06 -9.48
CA SER A 14 28.15 29.59 -10.61
C SER A 14 27.37 29.63 -11.93
N LYS A 15 26.07 29.34 -11.91
CA LYS A 15 25.17 29.43 -13.07
C LYS A 15 24.77 30.85 -13.42
N THR A 16 24.68 31.76 -12.44
CA THR A 16 24.18 33.14 -12.62
C THR A 16 25.27 34.21 -12.61
N LYS A 17 26.56 33.84 -12.77
CA LYS A 17 27.70 34.78 -12.72
C LYS A 17 27.50 36.08 -13.49
N SER A 18 26.91 36.02 -14.68
CA SER A 18 26.68 37.19 -15.54
C SER A 18 25.52 38.08 -15.07
N HIS A 19 24.54 37.50 -14.35
CA HIS A 19 23.35 38.20 -13.85
C HIS A 19 22.98 37.64 -12.46
N PRO A 20 23.69 38.03 -11.40
CA PRO A 20 23.46 37.49 -10.06
C PRO A 20 22.06 37.84 -9.55
N ASP A 21 21.31 36.84 -9.08
CA ASP A 21 20.05 37.04 -8.35
C ASP A 21 20.26 36.70 -6.88
N LYS A 22 20.52 37.74 -6.08
CA LYS A 22 20.81 37.62 -4.65
C LYS A 22 19.60 37.17 -3.82
N GLU A 23 18.40 37.42 -4.30
CA GLU A 23 17.19 36.99 -3.60
C GLU A 23 17.06 35.46 -3.68
N VAL A 24 17.34 34.86 -4.85
CA VAL A 24 17.41 33.39 -4.97
C VAL A 24 18.49 32.81 -4.05
N GLU A 25 19.65 33.45 -3.94
CA GLU A 25 20.70 33.01 -3.01
C GLU A 25 20.21 33.01 -1.56
N GLN A 26 19.52 34.08 -1.13
CA GLN A 26 18.97 34.22 0.21
C GLN A 26 17.85 33.20 0.49
N LEU A 27 16.93 33.02 -0.46
CA LEU A 27 15.83 32.06 -0.34
C LEU A 27 16.34 30.62 -0.33
N LEU A 28 17.31 30.27 -1.17
CA LEU A 28 18.00 28.97 -1.11
C LEU A 28 18.70 28.78 0.24
N GLY A 29 19.42 29.79 0.74
CA GLY A 29 20.02 29.75 2.09
C GLY A 29 18.97 29.45 3.16
N SER A 30 17.82 30.11 3.09
CA SER A 30 16.71 29.94 4.02
C SER A 30 16.10 28.53 3.99
N VAL A 31 16.03 27.88 2.82
CA VAL A 31 15.62 26.47 2.70
C VAL A 31 16.59 25.56 3.46
N TYR A 32 17.90 25.82 3.35
CA TYR A 32 18.93 25.02 4.02
C TYR A 32 19.05 25.28 5.52
N ASP A 33 18.68 26.48 5.97
CA ASP A 33 18.68 26.87 7.38
C ASP A 33 17.39 26.46 8.10
N ALA A 34 16.35 26.07 7.37
CA ALA A 34 15.12 25.56 7.95
C ALA A 34 15.40 24.31 8.79
N LYS A 35 14.85 24.26 10.01
CA LYS A 35 15.07 23.20 10.99
C LYS A 35 14.10 22.03 10.81
N THR A 36 12.85 22.35 10.49
CA THR A 36 11.75 21.39 10.38
C THR A 36 11.34 21.19 8.93
N ILE A 37 10.67 20.08 8.64
CA ILE A 37 10.08 19.85 7.32
C ILE A 37 9.03 20.91 6.95
N TYR A 38 8.26 21.41 7.93
CA TYR A 38 7.18 22.39 7.71
C TYR A 38 7.75 23.73 7.28
N THR A 39 8.74 24.26 8.03
CA THR A 39 9.41 25.51 7.64
C THR A 39 10.12 25.35 6.32
N ARG A 40 10.76 24.19 6.08
CA ARG A 40 11.44 23.93 4.82
C ARG A 40 10.47 23.89 3.64
N LEU A 41 9.28 23.30 3.82
CA LEU A 41 8.22 23.32 2.82
C LEU A 41 7.84 24.77 2.50
N ASP A 42 7.59 25.60 3.51
CA ASP A 42 7.21 27.00 3.32
C ASP A 42 8.31 27.78 2.58
N ARG A 43 9.59 27.57 2.92
CA ARG A 43 10.73 28.21 2.20
C ARG A 43 10.86 27.75 0.75
N LEU A 44 10.55 26.49 0.47
CA LEU A 44 10.51 25.98 -0.91
C LEU A 44 9.36 26.59 -1.70
N ILE A 45 8.20 26.80 -1.08
CA ILE A 45 7.04 27.49 -1.69
C ILE A 45 7.39 28.95 -1.97
N ASP A 46 7.97 29.67 -1.00
CA ASP A 46 8.42 31.06 -1.16
C ASP A 46 9.41 31.19 -2.35
N LEU A 47 10.39 30.26 -2.42
CA LEU A 47 11.37 30.22 -3.49
C LEU A 47 10.73 29.91 -4.85
N LEU A 48 9.80 28.96 -4.91
CA LEU A 48 9.08 28.61 -6.14
C LEU A 48 8.29 29.82 -6.67
N ALA A 49 7.52 30.49 -5.79
CA ALA A 49 6.72 31.65 -6.16
C ALA A 49 7.59 32.80 -6.70
N TYR A 50 8.74 33.06 -6.08
CA TYR A 50 9.67 34.08 -6.56
C TYR A 50 10.20 33.76 -7.97
N ILE A 51 10.58 32.51 -8.21
CA ILE A 51 11.15 32.07 -9.49
C ILE A 51 10.12 32.09 -10.62
N GLU A 52 8.88 31.68 -10.34
CA GLU A 52 7.81 31.67 -11.32
C GLU A 52 7.36 33.08 -11.72
N ALA A 53 7.58 34.07 -10.85
CA ALA A 53 7.36 35.48 -11.16
C ALA A 53 8.48 36.10 -12.04
N LYS A 54 9.58 35.39 -12.29
CA LYS A 54 10.69 35.89 -13.13
C LYS A 54 10.44 35.67 -14.64
N PRO A 55 11.08 36.48 -15.51
CA PRO A 55 11.08 36.24 -16.94
C PRO A 55 11.53 34.82 -17.26
N HIS A 56 10.86 34.17 -18.22
CA HIS A 56 11.18 32.81 -18.63
C HIS A 56 12.63 32.73 -19.13
N SER A 57 13.50 32.16 -18.30
CA SER A 57 14.88 31.81 -18.63
C SER A 57 15.10 30.35 -18.25
N GLN A 58 15.93 29.64 -19.02
CA GLN A 58 16.19 28.21 -18.79
C GLN A 58 16.67 27.94 -17.34
N ILE A 59 17.47 28.85 -16.77
CA ILE A 59 18.02 28.69 -15.42
C ILE A 59 16.90 28.73 -14.35
N TYR A 60 15.91 29.62 -14.52
CA TYR A 60 14.75 29.70 -13.62
C TYR A 60 13.82 28.50 -13.82
N THR A 61 13.58 28.07 -15.07
CA THR A 61 12.78 26.88 -15.39
C THR A 61 13.39 25.60 -14.77
N ASP A 62 14.70 25.42 -14.91
CA ASP A 62 15.41 24.26 -14.34
C ASP A 62 15.30 24.21 -12.81
N LEU A 63 15.43 25.37 -12.15
CA LEU A 63 15.31 25.45 -10.69
C LEU A 63 13.86 25.25 -10.23
N SER A 64 12.87 25.82 -10.91
CA SER A 64 11.45 25.58 -10.64
C SER A 64 11.09 24.09 -10.73
N SER A 65 11.52 23.40 -11.79
CA SER A 65 11.32 21.95 -11.95
C SER A 65 12.00 21.14 -10.84
N SER A 66 13.21 21.52 -10.43
CA SER A 66 13.91 20.90 -9.31
C SER A 66 13.15 21.08 -7.98
N ILE A 67 12.64 22.28 -7.70
CA ILE A 67 11.84 22.58 -6.51
C ILE A 67 10.54 21.77 -6.50
N LEU A 68 9.80 21.78 -7.61
CA LEU A 68 8.57 20.99 -7.76
C LEU A 68 8.84 19.50 -7.55
N SER A 69 9.96 18.97 -8.05
CA SER A 69 10.34 17.58 -7.82
C SER A 69 10.61 17.28 -6.35
N VAL A 70 11.33 18.16 -5.63
CA VAL A 70 11.56 18.02 -4.17
C VAL A 70 10.24 18.11 -3.39
N LEU A 71 9.37 19.08 -3.73
CA LEU A 71 8.05 19.23 -3.12
C LEU A 71 7.18 17.99 -3.36
N GLY A 72 7.18 17.44 -4.59
CA GLY A 72 6.47 16.21 -4.92
C GLY A 72 6.93 15.01 -4.08
N HIS A 73 8.23 14.91 -3.78
CA HIS A 73 8.72 13.88 -2.87
C HIS A 73 8.27 14.11 -1.43
N MET A 74 8.33 15.35 -0.92
CA MET A 74 7.84 15.69 0.42
C MET A 74 6.34 15.46 0.59
N LEU A 75 5.56 15.64 -0.47
CA LEU A 75 4.09 15.59 -0.46
C LEU A 75 3.49 14.27 -0.98
N ASN A 76 4.34 13.29 -1.32
CA ASN A 76 3.95 12.03 -1.97
C ASN A 76 3.10 12.25 -3.24
N GLU A 77 3.55 13.11 -4.16
CA GLU A 77 2.84 13.45 -5.39
C GLU A 77 3.82 13.53 -6.58
N LYS A 78 3.38 13.12 -7.76
CA LYS A 78 4.19 13.18 -9.00
C LYS A 78 3.68 14.21 -10.00
N HIS A 79 2.39 14.54 -9.95
CA HIS A 79 1.78 15.46 -10.91
C HIS A 79 1.91 16.89 -10.42
N GLU A 80 2.51 17.76 -11.25
CA GLU A 80 2.76 19.16 -10.89
C GLU A 80 1.48 19.91 -10.50
N ASP A 81 0.36 19.68 -11.20
CA ASP A 81 -0.93 20.30 -10.88
C ASP A 81 -1.41 19.94 -9.46
N LYS A 82 -1.33 18.65 -9.11
CA LYS A 82 -1.68 18.16 -7.76
C LYS A 82 -0.70 18.68 -6.69
N ILE A 83 0.58 18.84 -7.03
CA ILE A 83 1.56 19.48 -6.13
C ILE A 83 1.10 20.91 -5.83
N ARG A 84 0.70 21.67 -6.85
CA ARG A 84 0.20 23.05 -6.70
C ARG A 84 -1.09 23.13 -5.89
N GLU A 85 -2.02 22.21 -6.09
CA GLU A 85 -3.24 22.11 -5.27
C GLU A 85 -2.89 21.92 -3.78
N LYS A 86 -1.93 21.03 -3.49
CA LYS A 86 -1.45 20.80 -2.12
C LYS A 86 -0.72 22.02 -1.53
N ILE A 87 0.06 22.75 -2.34
CA ILE A 87 0.67 24.03 -1.94
C ILE A 87 -0.41 25.04 -1.56
N ALA A 88 -1.44 25.22 -2.39
CA ALA A 88 -2.53 26.14 -2.11
C ALA A 88 -3.32 25.75 -0.84
N ALA A 89 -3.46 24.45 -0.56
CA ALA A 89 -4.03 23.98 0.71
C ALA A 89 -3.13 24.36 1.91
N ARG A 90 -1.80 24.18 1.78
CA ARG A 90 -0.83 24.58 2.81
C ARG A 90 -0.91 26.09 3.09
N GLU A 91 -0.99 26.93 2.06
CA GLU A 91 -1.05 28.38 2.22
C GLU A 91 -2.32 28.86 2.93
N ARG A 92 -3.48 28.22 2.65
CA ARG A 92 -4.75 28.52 3.34
C ARG A 92 -4.71 28.18 4.82
N LEU A 93 -4.01 27.10 5.17
CA LEU A 93 -4.06 26.52 6.51
C LEU A 93 -2.90 26.94 7.42
N LYS A 94 -1.74 27.33 6.89
CA LYS A 94 -0.53 27.56 7.70
C LYS A 94 -0.72 28.55 8.86
N ASP A 95 -1.57 29.55 8.69
CA ASP A 95 -1.87 30.54 9.75
C ASP A 95 -2.76 29.97 10.87
N LEU A 96 -3.63 29.01 10.53
CA LEU A 96 -4.55 28.33 11.46
C LEU A 96 -3.90 27.10 12.10
N ASP A 97 -3.03 26.45 11.34
CA ASP A 97 -2.27 25.26 11.71
C ASP A 97 -0.87 25.28 11.07
N PRO A 98 0.14 25.88 11.75
CA PRO A 98 1.51 25.99 11.23
C PRO A 98 2.17 24.66 10.89
N TYR A 99 1.64 23.54 11.36
CA TYR A 99 2.18 22.20 11.17
C TYR A 99 1.33 21.35 10.24
N TYR A 100 0.34 21.95 9.59
CA TYR A 100 -0.44 21.27 8.57
C TYR A 100 0.43 20.88 7.38
N MET A 101 0.60 19.58 7.15
CA MET A 101 1.07 19.04 5.88
C MET A 101 -0.12 18.46 5.12
N PRO A 102 -0.21 18.67 3.80
CA PRO A 102 -1.23 18.07 2.94
C PRO A 102 -0.87 16.61 2.60
N TRP A 103 -0.61 15.83 3.65
CA TRP A 103 -0.42 14.38 3.57
C TRP A 103 -1.76 13.65 3.65
N ALA A 104 -1.77 12.41 3.14
CA ALA A 104 -2.87 11.51 3.43
C ALA A 104 -2.94 11.26 4.94
N ARG A 105 -4.15 11.22 5.49
CA ARG A 105 -4.41 11.10 6.92
C ARG A 105 -5.24 9.84 7.19
N PRO A 106 -5.01 9.15 8.32
CA PRO A 106 -5.89 8.09 8.74
C PRO A 106 -7.32 8.57 8.97
N ASP A 107 -8.30 7.78 8.50
CA ASP A 107 -9.71 8.01 8.80
C ASP A 107 -10.04 7.56 10.22
N ILE A 108 -10.65 8.47 10.97
CA ILE A 108 -11.01 8.31 12.37
C ILE A 108 -12.51 8.52 12.44
N THR A 109 -13.22 7.41 12.49
CA THR A 109 -14.67 7.27 12.26
C THR A 109 -15.60 8.08 13.17
N ASP A 110 -15.08 8.89 14.10
CA ASP A 110 -15.85 9.71 15.05
C ASP A 110 -15.74 11.23 14.79
N SER A 111 -14.81 11.68 13.93
CA SER A 111 -14.69 13.09 13.51
C SER A 111 -13.83 13.18 12.26
N ASN A 112 -14.31 13.85 11.20
CA ASN A 112 -13.50 14.09 9.99
C ASN A 112 -12.16 14.72 10.41
N ASN A 113 -11.06 13.99 10.22
CA ASN A 113 -9.71 14.37 10.62
C ASN A 113 -9.06 15.34 9.62
N ASP A 114 -9.70 15.62 8.49
CA ASP A 114 -9.16 16.50 7.47
C ASP A 114 -9.32 17.98 7.85
N PRO A 115 -8.21 18.71 8.14
CA PRO A 115 -8.26 20.13 8.44
C PRO A 115 -8.66 20.99 7.24
N LEU A 116 -8.40 20.53 6.00
CA LEU A 116 -8.79 21.26 4.80
C LEU A 116 -10.30 21.19 4.60
N ALA A 117 -10.88 19.99 4.63
CA ALA A 117 -12.33 19.83 4.61
C ALA A 117 -13.00 20.61 5.75
N PHE A 118 -12.40 20.61 6.95
CA PHE A 118 -12.92 21.43 8.06
C PHE A 118 -12.84 22.94 7.77
N TYR A 119 -11.72 23.43 7.25
CA TYR A 119 -11.56 24.84 6.86
C TYR A 119 -12.62 25.28 5.85
N GLU A 120 -12.93 24.45 4.86
CA GLU A 120 -13.94 24.75 3.84
C GLU A 120 -15.34 25.00 4.43
N THR A 121 -15.66 24.39 5.58
CA THR A 121 -16.92 24.61 6.31
C THR A 121 -16.96 25.91 7.11
N ILE A 122 -15.82 26.56 7.33
CA ILE A 122 -15.70 27.78 8.15
C ILE A 122 -15.02 28.94 7.41
N GLN A 123 -14.64 28.77 6.15
CA GLN A 123 -13.87 29.75 5.37
C GLN A 123 -14.57 31.11 5.23
N PHE A 124 -15.90 31.14 5.34
CA PHE A 124 -16.70 32.37 5.30
C PHE A 124 -16.70 33.15 6.62
N LYS A 125 -16.17 32.58 7.71
CA LYS A 125 -16.06 33.24 9.01
C LYS A 125 -14.85 34.19 9.05
N THR A 126 -14.83 35.10 10.03
CA THR A 126 -13.66 35.96 10.25
C THR A 126 -12.45 35.15 10.73
N LYS A 127 -11.23 35.67 10.52
CA LYS A 127 -9.98 34.98 10.92
C LYS A 127 -9.96 34.59 12.40
N ASN A 128 -10.49 35.45 13.28
CA ASN A 128 -10.57 35.17 14.71
C ASN A 128 -11.55 34.02 15.02
N GLU A 129 -12.70 33.98 14.37
CA GLU A 129 -13.66 32.88 14.52
C GLU A 129 -13.11 31.57 13.96
N GLN A 130 -12.39 31.63 12.83
CA GLN A 130 -11.72 30.47 12.26
C GLN A 130 -10.72 29.86 13.24
N MET A 131 -9.90 30.68 13.90
CA MET A 131 -8.95 30.23 14.94
C MET A 131 -9.63 29.54 16.12
N VAL A 132 -10.78 30.07 16.56
CA VAL A 132 -11.57 29.47 17.66
C VAL A 132 -12.14 28.11 17.24
N GLU A 133 -12.68 28.01 16.02
CA GLU A 133 -13.22 26.76 15.49
C GLU A 133 -12.13 25.69 15.28
N PHE A 134 -10.95 26.08 14.77
CA PHE A 134 -9.78 25.19 14.66
C PHE A 134 -9.30 24.68 16.03
N SER A 135 -9.36 25.52 17.06
CA SER A 135 -9.03 25.12 18.42
C SER A 135 -10.00 24.06 18.96
N LYS A 136 -11.31 24.22 18.71
CA LYS A 136 -12.32 23.20 19.04
C LYS A 136 -12.12 21.91 18.25
N PHE A 137 -11.82 22.02 16.96
CA PHE A 137 -11.50 20.89 16.09
C PHE A 137 -10.33 20.06 16.63
N LYS A 138 -9.19 20.70 16.91
CA LYS A 138 -8.00 20.04 17.49
C LYS A 138 -8.32 19.39 18.85
N LYS A 139 -9.13 20.03 19.70
CA LYS A 139 -9.57 19.44 20.98
C LYS A 139 -10.41 18.18 20.81
N ARG A 140 -11.30 18.14 19.80
CA ARG A 140 -12.09 16.93 19.49
C ARG A 140 -11.20 15.79 19.01
N LEU A 141 -10.26 16.06 18.10
CA LEU A 141 -9.32 15.04 17.61
C LEU A 141 -8.53 14.39 18.75
N LYS A 142 -8.06 15.18 19.72
CA LYS A 142 -7.36 14.67 20.92
C LYS A 142 -8.21 13.72 21.76
N GLY A 143 -9.52 13.94 21.79
CA GLY A 143 -10.48 13.12 22.55
C GLY A 143 -10.98 11.90 21.79
N SER A 144 -10.51 11.63 20.58
CA SER A 144 -10.99 10.47 19.80
C SER A 144 -10.59 9.15 20.44
N LYS A 145 -11.56 8.24 20.54
CA LYS A 145 -11.37 6.88 21.07
C LYS A 145 -10.65 5.92 20.12
N THR A 146 -10.47 6.30 18.86
CA THR A 146 -9.75 5.47 17.87
C THR A 146 -8.24 5.71 17.89
N LEU A 147 -7.77 6.71 18.64
CA LEU A 147 -6.35 6.95 18.83
C LEU A 147 -5.78 6.05 19.93
N LEU A 148 -4.53 5.64 19.77
CA LEU A 148 -3.80 4.82 20.72
C LEU A 148 -3.63 5.53 22.06
N GLU A 149 -4.20 4.91 23.09
CA GLU A 149 -3.84 5.17 24.48
C GLU A 149 -2.71 4.24 24.91
N LEU A 150 -1.96 4.64 25.94
CA LEU A 150 -1.02 3.74 26.61
C LEU A 150 -1.79 2.52 27.12
N GLY A 151 -1.32 1.32 26.82
CA GLY A 151 -2.02 0.07 27.15
C GLY A 151 -3.10 -0.36 26.15
N GLY A 152 -3.37 0.42 25.09
CA GLY A 152 -4.33 0.08 24.04
C GLY A 152 -5.72 0.68 24.24
N ARG A 153 -6.62 0.39 23.28
CA ARG A 153 -8.01 0.88 23.26
C ARG A 153 -8.81 0.32 24.45
N ASP A 154 -9.61 1.18 25.11
CA ASP A 154 -10.43 0.84 26.29
C ASP A 154 -9.63 0.33 27.50
N SER A 155 -8.35 0.70 27.61
CA SER A 155 -7.53 0.38 28.78
C SER A 155 -8.00 1.17 30.01
N ASP A 156 -8.43 0.46 31.06
CA ASP A 156 -8.72 1.09 32.36
C ASP A 156 -7.45 1.72 32.94
N SER A 157 -7.58 2.84 33.65
CA SER A 157 -6.44 3.51 34.30
C SER A 157 -5.64 2.61 35.27
N ALA A 158 -6.27 1.55 35.78
CA ALA A 158 -5.61 0.49 36.57
C ALA A 158 -4.72 -0.45 35.73
N ASN A 159 -4.99 -0.59 34.44
CA ASN A 159 -4.20 -1.34 33.46
C ASN A 159 -3.09 -0.48 32.82
N LEU A 160 -2.94 0.80 33.16
CA LEU A 160 -1.76 1.59 32.77
C LEU A 160 -0.44 1.04 33.36
N PHE A 161 -0.52 0.11 34.32
CA PHE A 161 0.63 -0.56 34.94
C PHE A 161 1.59 -1.20 33.92
N TRP A 162 1.07 -1.72 32.81
CA TRP A 162 1.88 -2.35 31.75
C TRP A 162 2.88 -1.37 31.08
N ALA A 163 2.68 -0.05 31.22
CA ALA A 163 3.54 0.97 30.63
C ALA A 163 4.69 1.46 31.53
N TYR A 164 4.71 1.11 32.82
CA TYR A 164 5.71 1.61 33.77
C TYR A 164 6.66 0.50 34.23
N ARG A 165 7.78 0.33 33.51
CA ARG A 165 9.02 0.13 34.28
C ARG A 165 9.20 1.38 35.14
N GLN A 166 9.66 1.22 36.39
CA GLN A 166 9.84 2.34 37.32
C GLN A 166 10.59 3.46 36.57
N GLU A 167 10.02 4.68 36.51
CA GLU A 167 10.48 5.83 35.70
C GLU A 167 12.00 6.06 35.73
N LYS A 168 12.66 5.64 36.80
CA LYS A 168 14.11 5.66 37.00
C LYS A 168 14.95 4.77 36.07
N ASP A 169 14.37 3.74 35.42
CA ASP A 169 15.08 2.81 34.53
C ASP A 169 14.87 3.13 33.04
N VAL A 170 14.04 4.13 32.73
CA VAL A 170 13.71 4.55 31.37
C VAL A 170 14.21 5.96 31.16
N GLU A 171 15.29 6.11 30.41
CA GLU A 171 15.76 7.43 29.97
C GLU A 171 14.76 7.97 28.94
N GLU A 172 13.78 8.75 29.36
CA GLU A 172 12.94 9.54 28.45
C GLU A 172 13.82 10.58 27.76
N LYS A 173 14.46 10.18 26.66
CA LYS A 173 15.20 11.12 25.82
C LYS A 173 14.21 12.08 25.16
N SER A 174 14.20 13.32 25.63
CA SER A 174 13.57 14.43 24.93
C SER A 174 14.42 14.82 23.72
N TYR A 175 13.82 14.85 22.54
CA TYR A 175 14.47 15.29 21.31
C TYR A 175 14.05 16.72 20.98
N ASN A 176 15.00 17.54 20.53
CA ASN A 176 14.66 18.85 19.95
C ASN A 176 14.08 18.70 18.53
N GLU A 177 13.56 19.79 17.97
CA GLU A 177 12.89 19.78 16.66
C GLU A 177 13.76 19.20 15.53
N GLU A 178 15.06 19.51 15.49
CA GLU A 178 15.98 19.03 14.46
C GLU A 178 16.30 17.54 14.65
N GLU A 179 16.43 17.09 15.90
CA GLU A 179 16.65 15.68 16.24
C GLU A 179 15.44 14.82 15.86
N LEU A 180 14.22 15.32 16.05
CA LEU A 180 12.99 14.63 15.66
C LEU A 180 12.92 14.39 14.14
N GLU A 181 13.36 15.35 13.34
CA GLU A 181 13.41 15.21 11.88
C GLU A 181 14.38 14.11 11.42
N GLN A 182 15.34 13.69 12.25
CA GLN A 182 16.22 12.55 11.94
C GLN A 182 15.46 11.21 11.95
N PHE A 183 14.34 11.13 12.66
CA PHE A 183 13.51 9.92 12.70
C PHE A 183 12.39 9.97 11.67
N ARG A 184 12.13 11.12 11.03
CA ARG A 184 11.01 11.26 10.09
C ARG A 184 11.19 10.37 8.86
N ALA A 185 10.14 9.62 8.55
CA ALA A 185 9.98 8.86 7.34
C ALA A 185 8.88 9.49 6.48
N ILE A 186 9.14 9.63 5.18
CA ILE A 186 8.20 10.21 4.22
C ILE A 186 7.76 9.08 3.28
N PRO A 187 6.46 8.77 3.18
CA PRO A 187 5.97 7.87 2.16
C PRO A 187 6.15 8.52 0.78
N HIS A 188 6.75 7.79 -0.14
CA HIS A 188 6.88 8.20 -1.53
C HIS A 188 6.73 6.99 -2.45
N GLN A 189 5.62 6.94 -3.19
CA GLN A 189 5.37 5.90 -4.21
C GLN A 189 5.48 4.46 -3.68
N GLY A 190 4.88 4.18 -2.51
CA GLY A 190 4.92 2.86 -1.87
C GLY A 190 6.26 2.49 -1.23
N LYS A 191 7.18 3.46 -1.09
CA LYS A 191 8.46 3.33 -0.38
C LYS A 191 8.56 4.35 0.74
N LEU A 192 9.45 4.10 1.70
CA LEU A 192 9.81 5.08 2.73
C LEU A 192 11.14 5.73 2.37
N VAL A 193 11.15 7.06 2.38
CA VAL A 193 12.34 7.88 2.14
C VAL A 193 12.59 8.82 3.30
N LYS A 194 13.82 9.32 3.40
CA LYS A 194 14.24 10.32 4.36
C LYS A 194 14.80 11.54 3.64
N LEU A 195 14.40 12.72 4.09
CA LEU A 195 14.93 13.98 3.60
C LEU A 195 16.32 14.22 4.19
N ILE A 196 17.31 14.50 3.35
CA ILE A 196 18.70 14.70 3.76
C ILE A 196 19.23 16.05 3.27
N THR A 197 19.95 16.74 4.15
CA THR A 197 20.78 17.89 3.77
C THR A 197 22.25 17.47 3.90
N SER A 198 22.98 17.54 2.80
CA SER A 198 24.40 17.16 2.72
C SER A 198 25.25 18.39 2.39
N GLY A 199 26.56 18.32 2.61
CA GLY A 199 27.48 19.44 2.37
C GLY A 199 27.54 20.43 3.54
N SER A 200 28.25 21.54 3.35
CA SER A 200 28.44 22.57 4.39
C SER A 200 28.32 23.97 3.80
N LYS A 201 27.83 24.92 4.62
CA LYS A 201 27.65 26.33 4.26
C LYS A 201 26.89 26.48 2.92
N ASP A 202 27.44 27.21 1.96
CA ASP A 202 26.85 27.50 0.66
C ASP A 202 26.91 26.31 -0.32
N ASN A 203 27.57 25.21 0.05
CA ASN A 203 27.60 23.96 -0.71
C ASN A 203 26.56 22.95 -0.22
N ARG A 204 25.65 23.36 0.67
CA ARG A 204 24.56 22.48 1.14
C ARG A 204 23.65 22.09 -0.01
N ARG A 205 23.21 20.82 -0.02
CA ARG A 205 22.29 20.25 -1.01
C ARG A 205 21.18 19.47 -0.31
N LEU A 206 19.96 19.66 -0.77
CA LEU A 206 18.77 18.96 -0.28
C LEU A 206 18.43 17.82 -1.24
N SER A 207 18.30 16.61 -0.72
CA SER A 207 17.91 15.42 -1.48
C SER A 207 17.23 14.41 -0.57
N PHE A 208 17.06 13.18 -1.05
CA PHE A 208 16.46 12.08 -0.31
C PHE A 208 17.38 10.87 -0.30
N GLU A 209 17.16 10.00 0.69
CA GLU A 209 17.67 8.63 0.71
C GLU A 209 16.54 7.66 1.01
N TYR A 210 16.70 6.40 0.61
CA TYR A 210 15.75 5.36 1.06
C TYR A 210 15.93 5.12 2.56
N LEU A 211 14.82 5.06 3.28
CA LEU A 211 14.84 4.64 4.68
C LEU A 211 15.27 3.18 4.74
N ASN A 212 16.14 2.84 5.68
CA ASN A 212 16.62 1.47 5.88
C ASN A 212 16.78 1.18 7.37
N THR A 213 16.21 0.07 7.82
CA THR A 213 16.26 -0.35 9.22
C THR A 213 17.44 -1.27 9.53
N ASN A 214 18.33 -1.60 8.58
CA ASN A 214 19.49 -2.47 8.78
C ASN A 214 20.43 -2.03 9.91
N LYS A 215 20.44 -0.73 10.23
CA LYS A 215 21.24 -0.14 11.33
C LYS A 215 20.41 0.08 12.62
N LEU A 216 19.14 -0.31 12.59
CA LEU A 216 18.25 -0.34 13.73
C LEU A 216 18.21 -1.81 14.21
N SER A 217 18.53 -2.04 15.47
CA SER A 217 18.48 -3.37 16.08
C SER A 217 17.63 -3.29 17.34
N VAL A 218 16.74 -4.25 17.48
CA VAL A 218 15.96 -4.47 18.70
C VAL A 218 16.50 -5.74 19.33
N LYS A 219 16.91 -5.64 20.59
CA LYS A 219 17.43 -6.76 21.35
C LYS A 219 16.29 -7.44 22.10
N ALA A 220 16.46 -8.67 22.50
CA ALA A 220 15.47 -9.36 23.31
C ALA A 220 16.17 -10.38 24.14
N PHE A 221 15.50 -10.82 25.19
CA PHE A 221 15.94 -11.93 25.99
C PHE A 221 14.87 -13.02 25.92
N ASP A 222 15.19 -14.12 25.26
CA ASP A 222 14.37 -15.32 25.28
C ASP A 222 14.53 -15.98 26.64
N THR A 223 13.49 -15.88 27.45
CA THR A 223 13.45 -16.42 28.81
C THR A 223 13.20 -17.92 28.86
N MET A 224 12.70 -18.55 27.78
CA MET A 224 12.54 -20.01 27.71
C MET A 224 13.89 -20.69 27.52
N THR A 225 14.75 -20.07 26.72
CA THR A 225 16.11 -20.57 26.45
C THR A 225 17.18 -19.85 27.28
N TYR A 226 16.83 -18.81 28.04
CA TYR A 226 17.74 -17.90 28.74
C TYR A 226 18.84 -17.33 27.84
N THR A 227 18.50 -17.00 26.58
CA THR A 227 19.45 -16.47 25.61
C THR A 227 19.04 -15.11 25.06
N PRO A 228 19.99 -14.18 24.82
CA PRO A 228 19.71 -12.99 24.04
C PRO A 228 19.28 -13.35 22.62
N LYS A 229 18.19 -12.74 22.15
CA LYS A 229 17.74 -12.81 20.76
C LYS A 229 17.88 -11.44 20.13
N ASP A 230 18.55 -11.35 18.99
CA ASP A 230 18.66 -10.11 18.23
C ASP A 230 17.66 -10.11 17.08
N TYR A 231 16.83 -9.09 17.02
CA TYR A 231 15.99 -8.79 15.87
C TYR A 231 16.72 -7.82 14.97
N SER A 232 17.77 -8.35 14.32
CA SER A 232 18.55 -7.58 13.36
C SER A 232 17.63 -6.99 12.29
N LYS A 233 17.85 -5.71 11.95
CA LYS A 233 17.09 -4.97 10.93
C LYS A 233 15.69 -4.51 11.34
N ARG A 234 15.26 -4.62 12.60
CA ARG A 234 13.99 -4.04 13.05
C ARG A 234 14.19 -2.68 13.71
N GLY A 235 13.37 -1.72 13.32
CA GLY A 235 13.22 -0.42 13.97
C GLY A 235 11.87 -0.29 14.68
N ILE A 236 11.72 0.78 15.44
CA ILE A 236 10.46 1.20 16.05
C ILE A 236 9.81 2.25 15.17
N TYR A 237 8.50 2.15 14.92
CA TYR A 237 7.74 3.15 14.20
C TYR A 237 6.58 3.73 15.01
N THR A 238 6.23 4.97 14.70
CA THR A 238 5.01 5.65 15.11
C THR A 238 4.33 6.28 13.90
N ILE A 239 3.01 6.21 13.86
CA ILE A 239 2.16 6.89 12.88
C ILE A 239 1.24 7.82 13.65
N HIS A 240 1.24 9.08 13.26
CA HIS A 240 0.41 10.10 13.87
C HIS A 240 -0.88 10.31 13.08
N ILE A 241 -1.89 10.83 13.76
CA ILE A 241 -3.18 11.20 13.16
C ILE A 241 -3.05 12.16 11.96
N ASN A 242 -1.99 12.97 11.88
CA ASN A 242 -1.77 13.87 10.76
C ASN A 242 -1.04 13.21 9.57
N GLY A 243 -0.83 11.89 9.60
CA GLY A 243 -0.12 11.13 8.57
C GLY A 243 1.40 11.08 8.72
N SER A 244 1.97 11.78 9.72
CA SER A 244 3.42 11.72 9.99
C SER A 244 3.85 10.32 10.40
N ILE A 245 4.98 9.85 9.86
CA ILE A 245 5.61 8.59 10.23
C ILE A 245 7.00 8.88 10.78
N PHE A 246 7.33 8.28 11.92
CA PHE A 246 8.69 8.29 12.46
C PHE A 246 9.19 6.87 12.63
N VAL A 247 10.49 6.66 12.37
CA VAL A 247 11.17 5.37 12.48
C VAL A 247 12.55 5.57 13.11
N GLY A 248 12.85 4.78 14.14
CA GLY A 248 14.14 4.86 14.83
C GLY A 248 14.46 3.69 15.75
N GLN A 249 15.46 3.87 16.61
CA GLN A 249 15.89 2.86 17.58
C GLN A 249 15.01 2.88 18.84
N SER A 250 14.73 1.71 19.42
CA SER A 250 14.09 1.64 20.73
C SER A 250 14.95 2.25 21.84
N VAL A 251 14.32 2.89 22.83
CA VAL A 251 14.98 3.47 24.02
C VAL A 251 15.50 2.38 24.95
N ALA A 252 14.74 1.30 25.11
CA ALA A 252 15.19 0.12 25.82
C ALA A 252 15.03 -1.07 24.88
N PRO A 253 16.09 -1.39 24.11
CA PRO A 253 15.96 -2.31 23.01
C PRO A 253 15.63 -3.71 23.46
N GLN A 254 15.69 -4.08 24.76
CA GLN A 254 15.53 -5.44 25.28
C GLN A 254 14.07 -5.80 25.67
N ARG A 255 13.45 -6.75 24.97
CA ARG A 255 12.28 -7.49 25.48
C ARG A 255 12.69 -8.34 26.69
N THR A 256 12.12 -8.09 27.87
CA THR A 256 12.33 -8.93 29.06
C THR A 256 10.99 -9.35 29.64
N ARG A 257 10.86 -10.61 30.08
CA ARG A 257 9.63 -11.16 30.67
C ARG A 257 9.74 -11.32 32.19
N THR A 258 10.51 -10.47 32.85
CA THR A 258 11.03 -10.73 34.20
C THR A 258 9.94 -10.78 35.29
N TRP A 259 8.68 -10.45 34.95
CA TRP A 259 7.51 -10.68 35.80
C TRP A 259 6.41 -11.39 35.01
N PHE A 260 6.39 -12.73 35.07
CA PHE A 260 5.43 -13.64 34.41
C PHE A 260 3.93 -13.31 34.63
N ILE A 261 3.61 -12.44 35.60
CA ILE A 261 2.23 -12.09 35.97
C ILE A 261 1.86 -10.65 35.54
N PHE A 262 2.84 -9.78 35.22
CA PHE A 262 2.57 -8.33 35.08
C PHE A 262 3.29 -7.59 33.93
N ASP A 263 4.12 -8.24 33.10
CA ASP A 263 4.82 -7.57 31.98
C ASP A 263 4.98 -8.48 30.73
N PRO A 264 4.28 -8.24 29.60
CA PRO A 264 4.27 -9.09 28.44
C PRO A 264 5.26 -8.52 27.41
N TYR A 265 6.51 -8.98 27.42
CA TYR A 265 7.46 -8.81 26.29
C TYR A 265 7.54 -7.41 25.66
N ALA A 266 7.42 -6.38 26.48
CA ALA A 266 7.33 -5.00 26.04
C ALA A 266 8.68 -4.48 25.52
N ILE A 267 8.67 -3.80 24.36
CA ILE A 267 9.77 -2.95 23.91
C ILE A 267 9.39 -1.51 24.19
N LEU A 268 10.26 -0.76 24.87
CA LEU A 268 9.99 0.64 25.15
C LEU A 268 10.13 1.47 23.87
N HIS A 269 9.02 2.07 23.46
CA HIS A 269 9.00 3.03 22.37
C HIS A 269 9.43 4.40 22.87
N PRO A 270 10.37 5.08 22.19
CA PRO A 270 10.45 6.52 22.31
C PRO A 270 9.13 7.12 21.81
N SER A 271 8.64 8.14 22.52
CA SER A 271 7.65 9.04 21.95
C SER A 271 8.36 9.90 20.92
N TYR A 272 8.52 9.39 19.69
CA TYR A 272 8.80 10.24 18.54
C TYR A 272 7.56 11.07 18.32
N ALA A 273 7.44 12.16 19.08
CA ALA A 273 6.31 13.04 18.99
C ALA A 273 6.49 13.90 17.75
N ASP A 274 5.46 13.99 16.93
CA ASP A 274 5.18 15.27 16.30
C ASP A 274 4.79 16.22 17.45
N SER A 275 5.79 16.91 18.00
CA SER A 275 5.72 17.81 19.17
C SER A 275 4.62 18.87 19.03
N TYR A 276 4.14 19.06 17.81
CA TYR A 276 3.14 20.04 17.44
C TYR A 276 1.71 19.54 17.51
N SER A 277 1.50 18.23 17.38
CA SER A 277 0.16 17.65 17.40
C SER A 277 -0.40 17.56 18.82
N ASN A 278 0.45 17.24 19.81
CA ASN A 278 0.02 16.82 21.16
C ASN A 278 -1.16 15.82 21.10
N ASN A 279 -1.23 15.05 20.01
CA ASN A 279 -2.28 14.08 19.72
C ASN A 279 -1.72 12.70 20.02
N ARG A 280 -2.61 11.81 20.46
CA ARG A 280 -2.32 10.39 20.57
C ARG A 280 -1.93 9.80 19.22
N LEU A 281 -1.16 8.73 19.25
CA LEU A 281 -0.71 8.05 18.04
C LEU A 281 -1.91 7.39 17.34
N PHE A 282 -1.85 7.29 16.02
CA PHE A 282 -2.79 6.46 15.27
C PHE A 282 -2.34 5.00 15.30
N MET A 283 -1.04 4.75 15.15
CA MET A 283 -0.46 3.41 15.21
C MET A 283 0.97 3.46 15.73
N ALA A 284 1.42 2.40 16.41
CA ALA A 284 2.81 2.24 16.83
C ALA A 284 3.20 0.77 16.80
N GLY A 285 4.45 0.49 16.49
CA GLY A 285 4.96 -0.88 16.53
C GLY A 285 6.40 -1.03 16.04
N GLN A 286 6.74 -2.21 15.51
CA GLN A 286 8.04 -2.47 14.90
C GLN A 286 7.94 -2.53 13.38
N ILE A 287 8.98 -2.07 12.70
CA ILE A 287 9.04 -2.04 11.24
C ILE A 287 10.36 -2.64 10.75
N GLU A 288 10.31 -3.34 9.62
CA GLU A 288 11.49 -3.75 8.86
C GLU A 288 11.40 -3.14 7.46
N VAL A 289 12.43 -2.38 7.06
CA VAL A 289 12.52 -1.69 5.78
C VAL A 289 13.83 -2.04 5.09
N PHE A 290 13.75 -2.54 3.86
CA PHE A 290 14.91 -2.89 3.06
C PHE A 290 15.67 -1.66 2.56
N ALA A 291 16.88 -1.88 2.04
CA ALA A 291 17.79 -0.82 1.60
C ALA A 291 17.23 0.06 0.45
N ASP A 292 16.21 -0.42 -0.25
CA ASP A 292 15.52 0.27 -1.33
C ASP A 292 14.20 0.91 -0.87
N GLY A 293 13.99 1.05 0.45
CA GLY A 293 12.85 1.73 1.06
C GLY A 293 11.58 0.90 1.16
N GLU A 294 11.62 -0.38 0.77
CA GLU A 294 10.44 -1.25 0.82
C GLU A 294 10.16 -1.79 2.22
N VAL A 295 8.91 -1.67 2.66
CA VAL A 295 8.47 -2.17 3.96
C VAL A 295 8.20 -3.67 3.86
N SER A 296 9.06 -4.47 4.52
CA SER A 296 8.98 -5.93 4.51
C SER A 296 8.16 -6.49 5.68
N MET A 297 8.02 -5.71 6.75
CA MET A 297 7.26 -6.10 7.94
C MET A 297 6.74 -4.87 8.69
N LEU A 298 5.51 -4.97 9.18
CA LEU A 298 4.88 -4.05 10.13
C LEU A 298 4.21 -4.85 11.25
N ASP A 299 4.81 -4.83 12.42
CA ASP A 299 4.30 -5.48 13.63
C ASP A 299 3.68 -4.42 14.53
N SER A 300 2.48 -4.71 14.99
CA SER A 300 1.60 -3.91 15.83
C SER A 300 1.90 -4.12 17.33
N GLY A 301 2.87 -4.98 17.67
CA GLY A 301 3.32 -5.15 19.04
C GLY A 301 4.30 -4.07 19.51
N SER A 302 3.86 -3.21 20.43
CA SER A 302 4.68 -2.27 21.19
C SER A 302 4.53 -2.51 22.69
N GLY A 303 5.59 -2.30 23.46
CA GLY A 303 5.53 -2.46 24.91
C GLY A 303 4.60 -1.49 25.64
N HIS A 304 4.40 -0.30 25.08
CA HIS A 304 3.54 0.74 25.64
C HIS A 304 2.16 0.81 24.96
N TYR A 305 2.06 0.27 23.74
CA TYR A 305 0.85 0.35 22.92
C TYR A 305 0.49 -1.05 22.46
N VAL A 306 -0.69 -1.53 22.83
CA VAL A 306 -1.23 -2.82 22.39
C VAL A 306 -2.45 -2.53 21.52
N PRO A 307 -2.25 -2.14 20.24
CA PRO A 307 -3.38 -2.01 19.32
C PRO A 307 -4.13 -3.33 19.22
N ASP A 308 -5.45 -3.24 19.27
CA ASP A 308 -6.32 -4.38 19.02
C ASP A 308 -6.36 -4.73 17.52
N TYR A 309 -7.13 -5.76 17.19
CA TYR A 309 -7.29 -6.20 15.81
C TYR A 309 -7.89 -5.10 14.94
N GLU A 310 -8.95 -4.44 15.41
CA GLU A 310 -9.69 -3.42 14.68
C GLU A 310 -8.82 -2.22 14.33
N GLN A 311 -8.06 -1.70 15.30
CA GLN A 311 -7.13 -0.60 15.11
C GLN A 311 -5.97 -0.99 14.20
N THR A 312 -5.44 -2.19 14.36
CA THR A 312 -4.40 -2.72 13.48
C THR A 312 -4.90 -2.84 12.04
N GLN A 313 -6.12 -3.34 11.82
CA GLN A 313 -6.70 -3.43 10.48
C GLN A 313 -6.95 -2.05 9.87
N GLN A 314 -7.47 -1.09 10.64
CA GLN A 314 -7.62 0.29 10.14
C GLN A 314 -6.28 0.88 9.70
N ALA A 315 -5.22 0.67 10.48
CA ALA A 315 -3.89 1.13 10.12
C ALA A 315 -3.34 0.42 8.88
N ILE A 316 -3.47 -0.90 8.79
CA ILE A 316 -3.05 -1.68 7.62
C ILE A 316 -3.79 -1.24 6.36
N THR A 317 -5.10 -0.97 6.45
CA THR A 317 -5.90 -0.46 5.35
C THR A 317 -5.39 0.91 4.90
N PHE A 318 -5.21 1.86 5.81
CA PHE A 318 -4.64 3.17 5.49
C PHE A 318 -3.26 3.05 4.81
N LEU A 319 -2.36 2.25 5.39
CA LEU A 319 -1.00 2.07 4.87
C LEU A 319 -0.97 1.36 3.50
N ARG A 320 -1.98 0.55 3.19
CA ARG A 320 -2.12 -0.15 1.91
C ARG A 320 -2.79 0.72 0.86
N GLU A 321 -3.96 1.26 1.17
CA GLU A 321 -4.84 1.92 0.21
C GLU A 321 -4.40 3.36 -0.06
N GLU A 322 -4.02 4.12 0.97
CA GLU A 322 -3.63 5.53 0.82
C GLU A 322 -2.13 5.71 0.56
N LEU A 323 -1.28 4.90 1.20
CA LEU A 323 0.18 5.07 1.14
C LEU A 323 0.90 4.04 0.26
N SER A 324 0.23 2.93 -0.09
CA SER A 324 0.83 1.83 -0.87
C SER A 324 2.11 1.23 -0.27
N ILE A 325 2.37 1.39 1.04
CA ILE A 325 3.57 0.85 1.68
C ILE A 325 3.36 -0.59 2.17
N VAL A 326 2.11 -0.95 2.53
CA VAL A 326 1.73 -2.33 2.85
C VAL A 326 1.23 -3.03 1.58
N ASN A 327 1.77 -4.20 1.29
CA ASN A 327 1.44 -4.97 0.08
C ASN A 327 1.38 -6.48 0.35
N ASN A 328 1.16 -7.30 -0.67
CA ASN A 328 1.01 -8.77 -0.56
C ASN A 328 2.23 -9.49 0.02
N HIS A 329 3.40 -8.86 -0.02
CA HIS A 329 4.66 -9.39 0.48
C HIS A 329 5.00 -8.87 1.88
N THR A 330 4.36 -7.79 2.32
CA THR A 330 4.53 -7.24 3.66
C THR A 330 3.96 -8.20 4.69
N ARG A 331 4.76 -8.55 5.69
CA ARG A 331 4.31 -9.33 6.85
C ARG A 331 3.67 -8.39 7.87
N VAL A 332 2.47 -8.72 8.33
CA VAL A 332 1.74 -7.95 9.33
C VAL A 332 1.44 -8.80 10.55
N SER A 333 1.15 -8.17 11.68
CA SER A 333 0.76 -8.88 12.90
C SER A 333 -0.42 -9.80 12.68
N TYR A 334 -0.27 -11.02 13.17
CA TYR A 334 -1.32 -12.02 13.13
C TYR A 334 -2.19 -11.97 14.39
N PHE A 335 -3.51 -11.93 14.18
CA PHE A 335 -4.49 -12.07 15.23
C PHE A 335 -5.26 -13.38 15.02
N ARG A 336 -5.06 -14.33 15.93
CA ARG A 336 -5.68 -15.65 15.86
C ARG A 336 -7.19 -15.58 16.12
N PRO A 337 -8.01 -16.35 15.40
CA PRO A 337 -9.44 -16.42 15.66
C PRO A 337 -9.72 -17.32 16.88
N VAL A 338 -10.38 -16.78 17.91
CA VAL A 338 -10.79 -17.52 19.12
C VAL A 338 -12.20 -17.08 19.50
N GLY A 339 -13.16 -18.03 19.49
CA GLY A 339 -14.53 -17.76 19.95
C GLY A 339 -15.25 -16.60 19.24
N GLY A 340 -15.01 -16.43 17.93
CA GLY A 340 -15.58 -15.34 17.14
C GLY A 340 -14.89 -13.98 17.29
N LYS A 341 -13.83 -13.90 18.11
CA LYS A 341 -12.98 -12.72 18.26
C LYS A 341 -11.60 -12.95 17.65
N ARG A 342 -10.90 -11.87 17.35
CA ARG A 342 -9.50 -11.87 16.92
C ARG A 342 -8.65 -11.44 18.11
N VAL A 343 -7.74 -12.31 18.55
CA VAL A 343 -6.86 -12.02 19.69
C VAL A 343 -5.41 -12.06 19.24
N PHE A 344 -4.58 -11.23 19.87
CA PHE A 344 -3.14 -11.20 19.57
C PHE A 344 -2.52 -12.59 19.80
N ASP A 345 -1.66 -13.01 18.87
CA ASP A 345 -0.89 -14.24 18.98
C ASP A 345 0.52 -13.90 19.49
N ASP A 346 0.79 -14.25 20.76
CA ASP A 346 2.02 -13.89 21.50
C ASP A 346 3.33 -14.44 20.91
N SER A 347 3.28 -15.17 19.79
CA SER A 347 4.43 -15.85 19.18
C SER A 347 5.28 -14.98 18.22
N ASP A 348 5.10 -13.65 18.19
CA ASP A 348 5.75 -12.75 17.20
C ASP A 348 5.43 -13.19 15.76
N ALA A 349 4.24 -13.77 15.58
CA ALA A 349 3.76 -14.30 14.33
C ALA A 349 3.36 -13.16 13.40
N ASN A 350 4.27 -12.83 12.49
CA ASN A 350 4.00 -11.90 11.40
C ASN A 350 3.83 -12.68 10.10
N TYR A 351 2.65 -12.58 9.50
CA TYR A 351 2.30 -13.29 8.27
C TYR A 351 1.95 -12.31 7.17
N ASN A 352 2.23 -12.69 5.93
CA ASN A 352 1.56 -12.04 4.81
C ASN A 352 0.11 -12.54 4.72
N GLU A 353 -0.73 -11.83 3.96
CA GLU A 353 -2.16 -12.11 3.83
C GLU A 353 -2.44 -13.59 3.51
N LEU A 354 -1.73 -14.16 2.53
CA LEU A 354 -1.90 -15.54 2.12
C LEU A 354 -1.59 -16.54 3.25
N LYS A 355 -0.49 -16.36 3.98
CA LYS A 355 -0.13 -17.24 5.11
C LYS A 355 -1.10 -17.09 6.28
N ALA A 356 -1.59 -15.88 6.54
CA ALA A 356 -2.56 -15.61 7.60
C ALA A 356 -3.86 -16.40 7.35
N ILE A 357 -4.36 -16.42 6.12
CA ILE A 357 -5.58 -17.17 5.76
C ILE A 357 -5.39 -18.68 5.96
N ILE A 358 -4.25 -19.24 5.57
CA ILE A 358 -3.95 -20.66 5.82
C ILE A 358 -3.86 -20.95 7.32
N LYS A 359 -3.22 -20.05 8.08
CA LYS A 359 -3.12 -20.19 9.53
C LYS A 359 -4.48 -20.12 10.22
N ASP A 360 -5.37 -19.25 9.77
CA ASP A 360 -6.76 -19.18 10.25
C ASP A 360 -7.49 -20.49 10.03
N TYR A 361 -7.38 -21.07 8.84
CA TYR A 361 -8.00 -22.36 8.54
C TYR A 361 -7.49 -23.48 9.45
N VAL A 362 -6.17 -23.52 9.69
CA VAL A 362 -5.55 -24.48 10.61
C VAL A 362 -6.09 -24.31 12.04
N VAL A 363 -6.13 -23.08 12.55
CA VAL A 363 -6.58 -22.78 13.92
C VAL A 363 -8.07 -23.06 14.10
N MET A 364 -8.90 -22.65 13.14
CA MET A 364 -10.36 -22.82 13.21
C MET A 364 -10.81 -24.28 13.14
N ASN A 365 -10.01 -25.16 12.52
CA ASN A 365 -10.34 -26.57 12.35
C ASN A 365 -9.49 -27.50 13.25
N ASP A 366 -8.71 -26.94 14.18
CA ASP A 366 -7.81 -27.67 15.08
C ASP A 366 -6.92 -28.70 14.35
N LEU A 367 -6.30 -28.26 13.24
CA LEU A 367 -5.49 -29.12 12.39
C LEU A 367 -4.01 -29.04 12.77
N ASP A 368 -3.28 -30.14 12.56
CA ASP A 368 -1.82 -30.09 12.52
C ASP A 368 -1.39 -29.32 11.25
N PRO A 369 -0.64 -28.20 11.36
CA PRO A 369 -0.21 -27.42 10.21
C PRO A 369 0.55 -28.24 9.16
N ARG A 370 1.23 -29.32 9.56
CA ARG A 370 2.02 -30.19 8.68
C ARG A 370 1.16 -31.01 7.71
N LEU A 371 -0.12 -31.19 8.03
CA LEU A 371 -1.06 -31.94 7.20
C LEU A 371 -1.70 -31.08 6.09
N VAL A 372 -1.63 -29.75 6.21
CA VAL A 372 -2.29 -28.82 5.29
C VAL A 372 -1.44 -28.61 4.04
N THR A 373 -1.43 -29.62 3.17
CA THR A 373 -0.83 -29.59 1.83
C THR A 373 -1.80 -29.02 0.78
N GLY A 374 -1.31 -28.73 -0.43
CA GLY A 374 -2.18 -28.32 -1.54
C GLY A 374 -3.27 -29.35 -1.86
N GLU A 375 -2.90 -30.64 -1.89
CA GLU A 375 -3.84 -31.75 -2.10
C GLU A 375 -4.87 -31.87 -0.97
N TYR A 376 -4.43 -31.67 0.28
CA TYR A 376 -5.34 -31.65 1.43
C TYR A 376 -6.38 -30.53 1.28
N LEU A 377 -5.94 -29.31 0.94
CA LEU A 377 -6.85 -28.18 0.69
C LEU A 377 -7.78 -28.47 -0.48
N GLN A 378 -7.30 -29.07 -1.56
CA GLN A 378 -8.14 -29.40 -2.72
C GLN A 378 -9.30 -30.33 -2.34
N ASN A 379 -9.04 -31.32 -1.49
CA ASN A 379 -10.02 -32.33 -1.11
C ASN A 379 -10.96 -31.89 0.03
N ASN A 380 -10.46 -31.08 0.98
CA ASN A 380 -11.21 -30.73 2.20
C ASN A 380 -11.70 -29.28 2.23
N ALA A 381 -11.06 -28.37 1.49
CA ALA A 381 -11.39 -26.94 1.45
C ALA A 381 -11.15 -26.35 0.04
N PRO A 382 -11.87 -26.81 -1.01
CA PRO A 382 -11.57 -26.48 -2.40
C PRO A 382 -11.60 -24.98 -2.69
N ASN A 383 -12.47 -24.21 -2.02
CA ASN A 383 -12.51 -22.75 -2.13
C ASN A 383 -11.20 -22.10 -1.66
N LEU A 384 -10.66 -22.57 -0.54
CA LEU A 384 -9.38 -22.10 0.00
C LEU A 384 -8.21 -22.55 -0.88
N HIS A 385 -8.27 -23.76 -1.44
CA HIS A 385 -7.29 -24.23 -2.42
C HIS A 385 -7.23 -23.31 -3.65
N THR A 386 -8.38 -22.96 -4.23
CA THR A 386 -8.44 -22.03 -5.37
C THR A 386 -7.91 -20.65 -5.01
N TYR A 387 -8.30 -20.10 -3.84
CA TYR A 387 -7.73 -18.85 -3.32
C TYR A 387 -6.19 -18.95 -3.27
N PHE A 388 -5.66 -20.02 -2.66
CA PHE A 388 -4.24 -20.21 -2.48
C PHE A 388 -3.48 -20.24 -3.81
N ILE A 389 -3.94 -21.04 -4.77
CA ILE A 389 -3.31 -21.13 -6.09
C ILE A 389 -3.32 -19.78 -6.80
N MET A 390 -4.48 -19.10 -6.82
CA MET A 390 -4.63 -17.87 -7.60
C MET A 390 -3.87 -16.71 -6.97
N GLN A 391 -3.89 -16.56 -5.65
CA GLN A 391 -3.09 -15.54 -4.97
C GLN A 391 -1.59 -15.85 -5.06
N ASN A 392 -1.19 -17.12 -5.01
CA ASN A 392 0.21 -17.49 -5.23
C ASN A 392 0.69 -17.19 -6.65
N LYS A 393 -0.15 -17.35 -7.69
CA LYS A 393 0.15 -16.92 -9.06
C LYS A 393 0.41 -15.41 -9.13
N ILE A 394 -0.43 -14.59 -8.48
CA ILE A 394 -0.21 -13.15 -8.35
C ILE A 394 1.14 -12.85 -7.67
N ASN A 395 1.35 -13.41 -6.48
CA ASN A 395 2.53 -13.10 -5.66
C ASN A 395 3.83 -13.54 -6.34
N SER A 396 3.83 -14.66 -7.08
CA SER A 396 5.03 -15.21 -7.71
C SER A 396 5.37 -14.59 -9.08
N GLU A 397 4.48 -13.79 -9.68
CA GLU A 397 4.67 -13.26 -11.05
C GLU A 397 5.94 -12.42 -11.18
N LEU A 398 6.28 -11.58 -10.19
CA LEU A 398 7.51 -10.78 -10.22
C LEU A 398 8.77 -11.65 -10.20
N ALA A 399 8.78 -12.71 -9.39
CA ALA A 399 9.91 -13.64 -9.32
C ALA A 399 10.06 -14.42 -10.63
N GLN A 400 8.94 -14.87 -11.21
CA GLN A 400 8.92 -15.55 -12.49
C GLN A 400 9.42 -14.63 -13.62
N TRP A 401 8.93 -13.39 -13.66
CA TRP A 401 9.38 -12.38 -14.60
C TRP A 401 10.88 -12.09 -14.47
N LYS A 402 11.39 -11.91 -13.24
CA LYS A 402 12.83 -11.70 -12.98
C LYS A 402 13.69 -12.87 -13.46
N LYS A 403 13.18 -14.11 -13.34
CA LYS A 403 13.85 -15.31 -13.83
C LYS A 403 13.89 -15.37 -15.36
N GLU A 404 12.77 -15.09 -16.02
CA GLU A 404 12.65 -15.16 -17.48
C GLU A 404 13.37 -14.02 -18.21
N LYS A 405 13.38 -12.81 -17.62
CA LYS A 405 13.97 -11.61 -18.23
C LYS A 405 15.49 -11.52 -18.14
N GLN A 406 16.20 -12.50 -17.58
CA GLN A 406 17.65 -12.43 -17.38
C GLN A 406 18.38 -11.91 -18.64
N GLY A 407 19.14 -10.81 -18.50
CA GLY A 407 19.83 -10.14 -19.62
C GLY A 407 19.00 -9.14 -20.44
N PHE A 408 17.82 -8.78 -19.93
CA PHE A 408 16.91 -7.78 -20.50
C PHE A 408 16.29 -6.90 -19.41
N TYR A 409 16.12 -5.61 -19.72
CA TYR A 409 15.55 -4.62 -18.83
C TYR A 409 14.55 -3.74 -19.58
N SER A 410 13.34 -3.62 -19.05
CA SER A 410 12.32 -2.67 -19.48
C SER A 410 11.68 -2.08 -18.23
N LEU A 411 12.01 -0.83 -17.92
CA LEU A 411 11.59 -0.17 -16.68
C LEU A 411 10.07 -0.17 -16.51
N ARG A 412 9.31 0.22 -17.56
CA ARG A 412 7.85 0.29 -17.50
C ARG A 412 7.21 -1.09 -17.29
N LEU A 413 7.70 -2.11 -17.99
CA LEU A 413 7.17 -3.46 -17.87
C LEU A 413 7.49 -4.06 -16.49
N GLU A 414 8.71 -3.85 -15.99
CA GLU A 414 9.11 -4.27 -14.65
C GLU A 414 8.28 -3.61 -13.56
N GLN A 415 8.04 -2.30 -13.66
CA GLN A 415 7.18 -1.57 -12.73
C GLN A 415 5.73 -2.07 -12.75
N ALA A 416 5.16 -2.35 -13.92
CA ALA A 416 3.80 -2.87 -14.03
C ALA A 416 3.66 -4.27 -13.40
N VAL A 417 4.61 -5.17 -13.68
CA VAL A 417 4.63 -6.52 -13.09
C VAL A 417 4.83 -6.48 -11.57
N GLU A 418 5.71 -5.59 -11.10
CA GLU A 418 5.95 -5.39 -9.67
C GLU A 418 4.70 -4.86 -8.96
N LYS A 419 4.04 -3.84 -9.52
CA LYS A 419 2.79 -3.29 -8.99
C LYS A 419 1.69 -4.35 -8.92
N PHE A 420 1.50 -5.13 -9.99
CA PHE A 420 0.57 -6.26 -9.99
C PHE A 420 0.87 -7.26 -8.87
N SER A 421 2.11 -7.73 -8.77
CA SER A 421 2.51 -8.72 -7.75
C SER A 421 2.29 -8.21 -6.31
N LYS A 422 2.51 -6.91 -6.09
CA LYS A 422 2.35 -6.25 -4.78
C LYS A 422 0.89 -6.00 -4.41
N PHE A 423 0.03 -5.61 -5.34
CA PHE A 423 -1.28 -5.05 -5.01
C PHE A 423 -2.51 -5.82 -5.54
N ALA A 424 -2.34 -6.73 -6.51
CA ALA A 424 -3.48 -7.51 -6.99
C ALA A 424 -3.97 -8.50 -5.92
N ARG A 425 -5.29 -8.70 -5.83
CA ARG A 425 -5.92 -9.62 -4.88
C ARG A 425 -6.95 -10.49 -5.57
N TYR A 426 -6.87 -11.80 -5.33
CA TYR A 426 -7.79 -12.78 -5.92
C TYR A 426 -9.28 -12.47 -5.66
N GLN A 427 -9.58 -11.92 -4.47
CA GLN A 427 -10.94 -11.54 -4.09
C GLN A 427 -11.41 -10.20 -4.67
N GLU A 428 -10.53 -9.42 -5.30
CA GLU A 428 -10.83 -8.14 -5.95
C GLU A 428 -10.63 -8.24 -7.48
N PRO A 429 -11.52 -8.95 -8.20
CA PRO A 429 -11.32 -9.22 -9.62
C PRO A 429 -11.25 -7.95 -10.47
N SER A 430 -12.04 -6.91 -10.17
CA SER A 430 -12.03 -5.65 -10.95
C SER A 430 -10.70 -4.91 -10.84
N LYS A 431 -10.20 -4.70 -9.61
CA LYS A 431 -8.90 -4.05 -9.37
C LYS A 431 -7.76 -4.88 -9.96
N THR A 432 -7.82 -6.21 -9.81
CA THR A 432 -6.82 -7.12 -10.37
C THR A 432 -6.77 -7.09 -11.90
N ILE A 433 -7.93 -7.01 -12.57
CA ILE A 433 -7.97 -6.80 -14.03
C ILE A 433 -7.34 -5.47 -14.42
N GLY A 434 -7.61 -4.38 -13.70
CA GLY A 434 -6.97 -3.08 -13.96
C GLY A 434 -5.44 -3.19 -13.97
N LEU A 435 -4.86 -3.84 -12.96
CA LEU A 435 -3.41 -4.07 -12.88
C LEU A 435 -2.88 -5.00 -13.99
N LEU A 436 -3.64 -6.00 -14.43
CA LEU A 436 -3.26 -6.86 -15.55
C LEU A 436 -3.29 -6.11 -16.88
N LEU A 437 -4.25 -5.21 -17.08
CA LEU A 437 -4.33 -4.35 -18.26
C LEU A 437 -3.17 -3.35 -18.31
N GLU A 438 -2.72 -2.84 -17.15
CA GLU A 438 -1.48 -2.03 -17.08
C GLU A 438 -0.25 -2.82 -17.57
N ILE A 439 -0.14 -4.10 -17.22
CA ILE A 439 0.93 -4.97 -17.76
C ILE A 439 0.75 -5.15 -19.27
N GLN A 440 -0.47 -5.44 -19.74
CA GLN A 440 -0.72 -5.62 -21.17
C GLN A 440 -0.34 -4.38 -21.97
N GLN A 441 -0.73 -3.19 -21.51
CA GLN A 441 -0.32 -1.94 -22.15
C GLN A 441 1.20 -1.77 -22.16
N ALA A 442 1.89 -2.13 -21.07
CA ALA A 442 3.34 -2.09 -21.03
C ALA A 442 4.01 -3.08 -21.99
N ILE A 443 3.38 -4.23 -22.26
CA ILE A 443 3.81 -5.20 -23.28
C ILE A 443 3.61 -4.62 -24.68
N ASP A 444 2.44 -4.07 -24.97
CA ASP A 444 2.12 -3.51 -26.29
C ASP A 444 3.05 -2.33 -26.63
N ASP A 445 3.27 -1.42 -25.68
CA ASP A 445 4.23 -0.32 -25.81
C ASP A 445 5.66 -0.83 -26.04
N TRP A 446 6.05 -1.90 -25.34
CA TRP A 446 7.36 -2.51 -25.53
C TRP A 446 7.47 -3.09 -26.95
N ARG A 447 6.46 -3.84 -27.42
CA ARG A 447 6.42 -4.43 -28.76
C ARG A 447 6.43 -3.36 -29.85
N GLU A 448 5.73 -2.25 -29.66
CA GLU A 448 5.68 -1.14 -30.61
C GLU A 448 7.05 -0.47 -30.74
N LYS A 449 7.67 -0.06 -29.63
CA LYS A 449 9.03 0.52 -29.61
C LYS A 449 10.09 -0.42 -30.16
N SER A 450 9.76 -1.70 -30.15
CA SER A 450 10.60 -2.79 -30.61
C SER A 450 10.49 -3.05 -32.12
N LYS A 451 9.46 -2.54 -32.82
CA LYS A 451 9.30 -2.74 -34.26
C LYS A 451 10.54 -2.25 -35.02
N GLY A 452 11.20 -3.15 -35.76
CA GLY A 452 12.41 -2.85 -36.55
C GLY A 452 13.74 -3.16 -35.84
N SER A 453 13.73 -3.52 -34.56
CA SER A 453 14.94 -4.00 -33.86
C SER A 453 15.11 -5.51 -34.03
N THR A 454 16.32 -5.98 -34.31
CA THR A 454 16.67 -7.41 -34.29
C THR A 454 16.76 -7.90 -32.84
N PHE A 455 15.68 -8.49 -32.33
CA PHE A 455 15.72 -9.10 -30.99
C PHE A 455 16.43 -10.43 -30.99
N ASN A 456 17.17 -10.67 -29.91
CA ASN A 456 17.51 -12.02 -29.51
C ASN A 456 16.21 -12.76 -29.16
N ALA A 457 16.00 -13.95 -29.74
CA ALA A 457 14.83 -14.81 -29.53
C ALA A 457 14.45 -15.00 -28.06
N LYS A 458 15.43 -15.01 -27.15
CA LYS A 458 15.20 -15.13 -25.70
C LYS A 458 14.37 -13.98 -25.10
N ARG A 459 14.55 -12.75 -25.59
CA ARG A 459 13.82 -11.57 -25.06
C ARG A 459 12.36 -11.61 -25.48
N LEU A 460 12.13 -11.92 -26.76
CA LEU A 460 10.79 -12.09 -27.30
C LEU A 460 10.05 -13.22 -26.57
N GLN A 461 10.72 -14.36 -26.37
CA GLN A 461 10.14 -15.49 -25.63
C GLN A 461 9.75 -15.12 -24.19
N ALA A 462 10.57 -14.35 -23.47
CA ALA A 462 10.23 -13.91 -22.11
C ALA A 462 8.96 -13.03 -22.10
N VAL A 463 8.83 -12.11 -23.05
CA VAL A 463 7.64 -11.25 -23.18
C VAL A 463 6.43 -12.05 -23.63
N ASP A 464 6.56 -12.98 -24.57
CA ASP A 464 5.48 -13.86 -25.03
C ASP A 464 4.96 -14.74 -23.88
N ASN A 465 5.85 -15.27 -23.05
CA ASN A 465 5.50 -16.07 -21.87
C ASN A 465 4.74 -15.23 -20.84
N LEU A 466 5.20 -14.00 -20.56
CA LEU A 466 4.51 -13.06 -19.67
C LEU A 466 3.12 -12.74 -20.22
N GLU A 467 3.01 -12.39 -21.50
CA GLU A 467 1.75 -12.05 -22.14
C GLU A 467 0.76 -13.20 -22.09
N ASN A 468 1.21 -14.43 -22.36
CA ASN A 468 0.36 -15.61 -22.26
C ASN A 468 -0.22 -15.79 -20.84
N ARG A 469 0.61 -15.61 -19.80
CA ARG A 469 0.14 -15.68 -18.41
C ARG A 469 -0.83 -14.55 -18.07
N VAL A 470 -0.53 -13.33 -18.50
CA VAL A 470 -1.40 -12.15 -18.31
C VAL A 470 -2.76 -12.39 -18.96
N GLN A 471 -2.81 -12.82 -20.22
CA GLN A 471 -4.06 -13.07 -20.94
C GLN A 471 -4.90 -14.19 -20.31
N LYS A 472 -4.26 -15.26 -19.81
CA LYS A 472 -4.95 -16.32 -19.05
C LYS A 472 -5.56 -15.81 -17.74
N GLN A 473 -4.86 -14.91 -17.04
CA GLN A 473 -5.38 -14.32 -15.81
C GLN A 473 -6.50 -13.31 -16.09
N ILE A 474 -6.37 -12.48 -17.14
CA ILE A 474 -7.45 -11.60 -17.60
C ILE A 474 -8.70 -12.43 -17.89
N LEU A 475 -8.56 -13.52 -18.66
CA LEU A 475 -9.68 -14.42 -18.96
C LEU A 475 -10.34 -14.94 -17.68
N TYR A 476 -9.55 -15.45 -16.72
CA TYR A 476 -10.07 -15.95 -15.45
C TYR A 476 -10.92 -14.93 -14.70
N TYR A 477 -10.37 -13.73 -14.46
CA TYR A 477 -11.08 -12.69 -13.70
C TYR A 477 -12.22 -12.09 -14.50
N GLN A 478 -12.07 -11.98 -15.82
CA GLN A 478 -13.12 -11.47 -16.68
C GLN A 478 -14.35 -12.38 -16.68
N SER A 479 -14.10 -13.69 -16.83
CA SER A 479 -15.11 -14.74 -16.72
C SER A 479 -15.82 -14.70 -15.37
N LYS A 480 -15.06 -14.56 -14.27
CA LYS A 480 -15.62 -14.51 -12.92
C LYS A 480 -16.60 -13.34 -12.74
N LEU A 481 -16.21 -12.14 -13.15
CA LEU A 481 -17.07 -10.95 -13.07
C LEU A 481 -18.29 -11.05 -13.99
N LEU A 482 -18.10 -11.50 -15.22
CA LEU A 482 -19.16 -11.60 -16.20
C LEU A 482 -20.20 -12.65 -15.79
N LEU A 483 -19.77 -13.86 -15.40
CA LEU A 483 -20.64 -14.92 -14.92
C LEU A 483 -21.34 -14.57 -13.59
N ASN A 484 -20.73 -13.75 -12.73
CA ASN A 484 -21.36 -13.26 -11.50
C ASN A 484 -22.53 -12.30 -11.78
N ASN A 485 -22.42 -11.52 -12.85
CA ASN A 485 -23.41 -10.51 -13.24
C ASN A 485 -24.52 -11.09 -14.13
N LEU A 486 -24.32 -12.26 -14.74
CA LEU A 486 -25.34 -12.94 -15.55
C LEU A 486 -26.48 -13.47 -14.67
N LYS A 487 -27.68 -12.91 -14.87
CA LYS A 487 -28.94 -13.44 -14.31
C LYS A 487 -30.06 -13.24 -15.34
N PRO A 488 -30.88 -14.27 -15.64
CA PRO A 488 -30.86 -15.64 -15.11
C PRO A 488 -29.82 -16.57 -15.77
N ILE A 489 -29.37 -17.61 -15.04
CA ILE A 489 -28.50 -18.68 -15.55
C ILE A 489 -29.34 -19.95 -15.81
N PRO A 490 -29.26 -20.59 -16.99
CA PRO A 490 -30.01 -21.81 -17.28
C PRO A 490 -29.69 -22.96 -16.31
N ALA A 491 -30.67 -23.82 -16.06
CA ALA A 491 -30.59 -24.89 -15.06
C ALA A 491 -29.39 -25.84 -15.29
N ALA A 492 -29.07 -26.15 -16.55
CA ALA A 492 -27.96 -27.02 -16.92
C ALA A 492 -26.59 -26.49 -16.45
N TYR A 493 -26.38 -25.17 -16.52
CA TYR A 493 -25.10 -24.52 -16.19
C TYR A 493 -25.06 -23.99 -14.76
N LYS A 494 -26.20 -23.91 -14.08
CA LYS A 494 -26.34 -23.25 -12.77
C LYS A 494 -25.38 -23.79 -11.71
N LYS A 495 -25.22 -25.11 -11.61
CA LYS A 495 -24.29 -25.73 -10.65
C LYS A 495 -22.84 -25.45 -11.02
N ILE A 496 -22.47 -25.64 -12.29
CA ILE A 496 -21.11 -25.47 -12.79
C ILE A 496 -20.62 -24.03 -12.58
N ILE A 497 -21.45 -23.04 -12.95
CA ILE A 497 -21.12 -21.63 -12.77
C ILE A 497 -21.06 -21.27 -11.29
N LYS A 498 -21.99 -21.77 -10.47
CA LYS A 498 -21.96 -21.54 -9.02
C LYS A 498 -20.68 -22.10 -8.38
N ASP A 499 -20.26 -23.30 -8.78
CA ASP A 499 -19.05 -23.95 -8.27
C ASP A 499 -17.80 -23.14 -8.67
N PHE A 500 -17.74 -22.61 -9.89
CA PHE A 500 -16.66 -21.70 -10.33
C PHE A 500 -16.63 -20.38 -9.54
N LEU A 501 -17.79 -19.72 -9.41
CA LEU A 501 -17.88 -18.43 -8.71
C LEU A 501 -17.52 -18.55 -7.23
N ASN A 502 -17.87 -19.67 -6.60
CA ASN A 502 -17.52 -19.99 -5.22
C ASN A 502 -16.07 -20.47 -5.05
N GLY A 503 -15.34 -20.73 -6.14
CA GLY A 503 -13.98 -21.24 -6.11
C GLY A 503 -13.87 -22.74 -5.80
N VAL A 504 -14.95 -23.50 -5.93
CA VAL A 504 -14.95 -24.97 -5.78
C VAL A 504 -14.22 -25.61 -6.97
N THR A 505 -14.39 -25.03 -8.17
CA THR A 505 -13.70 -25.42 -9.40
C THR A 505 -12.93 -24.25 -9.99
N ASP A 506 -11.82 -24.53 -10.66
CA ASP A 506 -11.09 -23.51 -11.43
C ASP A 506 -11.69 -23.35 -12.85
N LEU A 507 -11.15 -22.40 -13.63
CA LEU A 507 -11.68 -22.12 -14.97
C LEU A 507 -11.54 -23.33 -15.90
N SER A 508 -10.40 -24.04 -15.85
CA SER A 508 -10.15 -25.19 -16.72
C SER A 508 -11.16 -26.31 -16.50
N LYS A 509 -11.41 -26.68 -15.24
CA LYS A 509 -12.42 -27.69 -14.90
C LYS A 509 -13.85 -27.22 -15.19
N THR A 510 -14.08 -25.90 -15.10
CA THR A 510 -15.37 -25.30 -15.46
C THR A 510 -15.64 -25.46 -16.97
N ILE A 511 -14.65 -25.20 -17.82
CA ILE A 511 -14.73 -25.41 -19.27
C ILE A 511 -15.00 -26.88 -19.60
N GLU A 512 -14.26 -27.81 -18.99
CA GLU A 512 -14.46 -29.25 -19.19
C GLU A 512 -15.89 -29.69 -18.83
N ASN A 513 -16.43 -29.18 -17.71
CA ASN A 513 -17.78 -29.48 -17.29
C ASN A 513 -18.84 -28.88 -18.22
N ILE A 514 -18.58 -27.71 -18.83
CA ILE A 514 -19.47 -27.08 -19.82
C ILE A 514 -19.50 -27.92 -21.09
N GLU A 515 -18.33 -28.33 -21.61
CA GLU A 515 -18.22 -29.19 -22.80
C GLU A 515 -18.86 -30.57 -22.60
N GLY A 516 -18.82 -31.08 -21.35
CA GLY A 516 -19.42 -32.37 -20.99
C GLY A 516 -20.96 -32.36 -20.92
N ILE A 517 -21.62 -31.21 -21.05
CA ILE A 517 -23.08 -31.15 -21.16
C ILE A 517 -23.46 -31.55 -22.58
N PRO A 518 -24.29 -32.59 -22.77
CA PRO A 518 -24.78 -32.94 -24.09
C PRO A 518 -25.51 -31.73 -24.69
N LEU A 519 -24.96 -31.17 -25.77
CA LEU A 519 -25.72 -30.27 -26.64
C LEU A 519 -26.96 -31.04 -27.05
N SER A 520 -28.14 -30.53 -26.70
CA SER A 520 -29.42 -31.13 -26.99
C SER A 520 -29.70 -31.16 -28.50
N GLN A 521 -28.99 -32.01 -29.24
CA GLN A 521 -29.40 -32.51 -30.55
C GLN A 521 -30.23 -33.81 -30.43
N ASP A 522 -30.32 -34.40 -29.23
CA ASP A 522 -31.02 -35.68 -28.99
C ASP A 522 -32.29 -35.58 -28.12
N GLN A 523 -32.90 -34.38 -27.99
CA GLN A 523 -34.23 -34.24 -27.37
C GLN A 523 -35.40 -34.42 -28.36
N ASN A 524 -35.14 -34.75 -29.63
CA ASN A 524 -36.16 -35.15 -30.60
C ASN A 524 -36.45 -36.67 -30.59
N LYS A 525 -36.26 -37.34 -29.46
CA LYS A 525 -36.90 -38.64 -29.21
C LYS A 525 -38.15 -38.43 -28.35
N SER A 526 -39.24 -38.10 -29.03
CA SER A 526 -40.62 -38.49 -28.70
C SER A 526 -40.99 -38.47 -27.20
N HIS A 527 -41.39 -37.31 -26.69
CA HIS A 527 -42.29 -37.24 -25.54
C HIS A 527 -43.57 -36.47 -25.92
N PHE A 528 -44.60 -37.23 -26.27
CA PHE A 528 -45.95 -36.78 -26.65
C PHE A 528 -46.69 -35.98 -25.53
N PHE A 529 -46.08 -35.76 -24.36
CA PHE A 529 -46.66 -35.02 -23.22
C PHE A 529 -45.71 -34.07 -22.48
N SER A 530 -44.51 -33.75 -23.01
CA SER A 530 -43.67 -32.73 -22.37
C SER A 530 -44.22 -31.34 -22.68
N ARG A 531 -44.86 -30.70 -21.69
CA ARG A 531 -45.11 -29.25 -21.69
C ARG A 531 -43.83 -28.54 -22.13
N SER A 532 -43.94 -27.76 -23.19
CA SER A 532 -42.92 -26.81 -23.62
C SER A 532 -42.59 -25.88 -22.46
N ILE A 533 -41.50 -26.18 -21.76
CA ILE A 533 -40.85 -25.19 -20.90
C ILE A 533 -40.39 -24.10 -21.87
N PRO A 534 -40.82 -22.83 -21.70
CA PRO A 534 -40.43 -21.79 -22.62
C PRO A 534 -38.90 -21.65 -22.58
N GLU A 535 -38.27 -21.61 -23.76
CA GLU A 535 -36.91 -21.12 -23.97
C GLU A 535 -36.83 -19.66 -23.46
N LYS A 536 -36.68 -19.47 -22.15
CA LYS A 536 -36.36 -18.16 -21.57
C LYS A 536 -34.84 -18.06 -21.41
N ASP A 537 -34.26 -17.09 -22.13
CA ASP A 537 -32.93 -16.48 -21.88
C ASP A 537 -31.66 -17.32 -22.12
N ASN A 538 -31.66 -18.32 -23.01
CA ASN A 538 -30.40 -18.95 -23.46
C ASN A 538 -29.55 -18.06 -24.39
N SER A 539 -30.11 -17.00 -24.97
CA SER A 539 -29.45 -16.23 -26.04
C SER A 539 -28.20 -15.47 -25.59
N THR A 540 -28.14 -14.98 -24.35
CA THR A 540 -27.01 -14.20 -23.84
C THR A 540 -25.88 -15.07 -23.31
N ILE A 541 -26.19 -16.23 -22.71
CA ILE A 541 -25.17 -17.07 -22.07
C ILE A 541 -24.44 -17.99 -23.07
N SER A 542 -25.10 -18.45 -24.14
CA SER A 542 -24.47 -19.36 -25.11
C SER A 542 -23.20 -18.77 -25.76
N PRO A 543 -23.20 -17.51 -26.26
CA PRO A 543 -21.98 -16.90 -26.82
C PRO A 543 -20.84 -16.82 -25.80
N ILE A 544 -21.16 -16.53 -24.54
CA ILE A 544 -20.19 -16.47 -23.45
C ILE A 544 -19.58 -17.86 -23.20
N LEU A 545 -20.41 -18.91 -23.12
CA LEU A 545 -19.94 -20.28 -22.89
C LEU A 545 -19.12 -20.81 -24.07
N GLU A 546 -19.53 -20.50 -25.30
CA GLU A 546 -18.78 -20.83 -26.53
C GLU A 546 -17.40 -20.19 -26.51
N LEU A 547 -17.29 -18.91 -26.13
CA LEU A 547 -16.01 -18.22 -25.97
C LEU A 547 -15.14 -18.82 -24.87
N LEU A 548 -15.74 -19.22 -23.74
CA LEU A 548 -15.02 -19.93 -22.69
C LEU A 548 -14.46 -21.26 -23.20
N CYS A 549 -15.24 -22.06 -23.93
CA CYS A 549 -14.77 -23.31 -24.51
C CYS A 549 -13.69 -23.07 -25.58
N ALA A 550 -13.86 -22.05 -26.43
CA ALA A 550 -12.88 -21.66 -27.45
C ALA A 550 -11.54 -21.19 -26.84
N SER A 551 -11.50 -20.81 -25.57
CA SER A 551 -10.26 -20.45 -24.87
C SER A 551 -9.38 -21.67 -24.52
N LYS A 552 -9.93 -22.88 -24.56
CA LYS A 552 -9.21 -24.12 -24.25
C LYS A 552 -8.09 -24.32 -25.28
N ASN A 553 -6.84 -24.36 -24.81
CA ASN A 553 -5.63 -24.46 -25.63
C ASN A 553 -5.46 -23.34 -26.69
N ALA A 554 -6.13 -22.19 -26.51
CA ALA A 554 -6.01 -21.06 -27.41
C ALA A 554 -4.60 -20.45 -27.42
N SER A 555 -4.18 -19.93 -28.58
CA SER A 555 -2.97 -19.12 -28.70
C SER A 555 -3.13 -17.79 -27.95
N THR A 556 -2.02 -17.11 -27.62
CA THR A 556 -2.06 -15.80 -26.96
C THR A 556 -2.89 -14.79 -27.74
N GLU A 557 -2.78 -14.76 -29.07
CA GLU A 557 -3.59 -13.88 -29.93
C GLU A 557 -5.09 -14.22 -29.87
N LYS A 558 -5.44 -15.51 -29.87
CA LYS A 558 -6.84 -15.91 -29.73
C LYS A 558 -7.39 -15.57 -28.34
N LEU A 559 -6.57 -15.68 -27.28
CA LEU A 559 -6.95 -15.27 -25.93
C LEU A 559 -7.19 -13.75 -25.84
N LYS A 560 -6.35 -12.93 -26.49
CA LYS A 560 -6.58 -11.47 -26.59
C LYS A 560 -7.92 -11.17 -27.25
N GLN A 561 -8.22 -11.84 -28.35
CA GLN A 561 -9.48 -11.69 -29.06
C GLN A 561 -10.67 -12.05 -28.15
N ILE A 562 -10.62 -13.20 -27.47
CA ILE A 562 -11.68 -13.63 -26.55
C ILE A 562 -11.86 -12.62 -25.40
N ASN A 563 -10.76 -12.17 -24.80
CA ASN A 563 -10.79 -11.18 -23.71
C ASN A 563 -11.35 -9.82 -24.16
N HIS A 564 -11.15 -9.46 -25.42
CA HIS A 564 -11.75 -8.26 -26.02
C HIS A 564 -13.26 -8.45 -26.22
N GLU A 565 -13.69 -9.56 -26.80
CA GLU A 565 -15.11 -9.88 -26.99
C GLU A 565 -15.85 -9.95 -25.64
N PHE A 566 -15.20 -10.40 -24.56
CA PHE A 566 -15.75 -10.36 -23.20
C PHE A 566 -16.05 -8.96 -22.66
N LEU A 567 -15.39 -7.91 -23.17
CA LEU A 567 -15.70 -6.53 -22.80
C LEU A 567 -17.01 -6.05 -23.44
N ASP A 568 -17.36 -6.55 -24.63
CA ASP A 568 -18.59 -6.15 -25.33
C ASP A 568 -19.85 -6.61 -24.60
N PHE A 569 -19.75 -7.72 -23.84
CA PHE A 569 -20.82 -8.20 -22.98
C PHE A 569 -20.98 -7.42 -21.67
N ARG A 570 -20.17 -6.38 -21.40
CA ARG A 570 -20.13 -5.67 -20.10
C ARG A 570 -20.82 -4.30 -20.03
N ALA A 571 -21.35 -3.69 -21.09
CA ALA A 571 -21.93 -2.33 -21.02
C ALA A 571 -23.39 -2.25 -21.55
N PRO A 572 -24.28 -1.39 -20.96
CA PRO A 572 -23.98 -0.17 -20.19
C PRO A 572 -24.48 -0.18 -18.73
N GLY A 573 -23.63 0.23 -17.78
CA GLY A 573 -24.04 0.47 -16.38
C GLY A 573 -22.95 0.36 -15.32
N HIS A 574 -21.84 -0.33 -15.63
CA HIS A 574 -20.68 -0.41 -14.75
C HIS A 574 -19.48 0.26 -15.43
N GLN A 575 -19.39 1.58 -15.29
CA GLN A 575 -18.10 2.25 -15.47
C GLN A 575 -17.12 1.65 -14.44
N LEU A 576 -15.99 1.15 -14.94
CA LEU A 576 -14.84 0.89 -14.10
C LEU A 576 -14.38 2.27 -13.61
N ASP A 577 -14.60 2.54 -12.33
CA ASP A 577 -14.02 3.70 -11.66
C ASP A 577 -12.51 3.43 -11.57
N TYR A 578 -11.77 3.92 -12.57
CA TYR A 578 -10.31 3.94 -12.55
C TYR A 578 -9.88 5.13 -11.68
N GLY A 579 -10.05 4.97 -10.37
CA GLY A 579 -9.47 5.85 -9.35
C GLY A 579 -7.98 5.61 -9.18
#